data_AF-A0A8T7BL62-F1
#
_entry.id   AF-A0A8T7BL62-F1
#
_cell.length_a   1.000
_cell.length_b   1.000
_cell.length_c   1.000
_cell.angle_alpha   90.00
_cell.angle_beta   90.00
_cell.angle_gamma   90.00
#
_symmetry.space_group_name_H-M   'P 1'
#
loop_
_entity.id
_entity.type
_entity.pdbx_description
1 polymer ?
#
loop_
_entity_poly.entity_id
_entity_poly.type
_entity_poly.pdbx_seq_one_letter_code
_entity_poly.pdbx_strand_id
1 'polypeptide(L)'
;LFHFSIGLFVALIFAWLLGFGATLAEPALNALGMTVENLTNGAFRKSLLMYAVSFGVGTGIALGVLKIIFDIPIAYLIIPGYTIAVFLTWFSTEEFVNIAWDSAGVTTGPVTVPLVLAMGLGFGNAVGAVEGFGILSMASIGPIISVLITGQWIQWQVNKRHAMEDDELDLEEEGVTQ
;
A
#
# COMPACT_ATOMS: atom_id res chain seq x y z
N LEU A 1 26.80 -15.35 -18.42
CA LEU A 1 27.07 -15.32 -16.96
C LEU A 1 26.47 -14.05 -16.40
N PHE A 2 25.18 -14.06 -16.06
CA PHE A 2 24.56 -12.94 -15.35
C PHE A 2 24.77 -13.15 -13.86
N HIS A 3 25.13 -12.09 -13.14
CA HIS A 3 25.25 -12.12 -11.69
C HIS A 3 23.86 -12.38 -11.09
N PHE A 4 23.74 -13.33 -10.17
CA PHE A 4 22.46 -13.70 -9.55
C PHE A 4 21.71 -12.48 -8.99
N SER A 5 22.43 -11.55 -8.36
CA SER A 5 21.88 -10.30 -7.84
C SER A 5 21.24 -9.40 -8.91
N ILE A 6 21.79 -9.38 -10.13
CA ILE A 6 21.23 -8.60 -11.24
C ILE A 6 19.92 -9.22 -11.71
N GLY A 7 19.89 -10.55 -11.86
CA GLY A 7 18.66 -11.28 -12.22
C GLY A 7 17.55 -11.09 -11.19
N LEU A 8 17.90 -11.18 -9.91
CA LEU A 8 16.97 -10.93 -8.81
C LEU A 8 16.44 -9.50 -8.84
N PHE A 9 17.31 -8.50 -8.98
CA PHE A 9 16.89 -7.10 -9.05
C PHE A 9 15.92 -6.85 -10.21
N VAL A 10 16.24 -7.36 -11.41
CA VAL A 10 15.36 -7.24 -12.58
C VAL A 10 14.01 -7.92 -12.34
N ALA A 11 14.00 -9.12 -11.77
CA ALA A 11 12.77 -9.84 -11.45
C ALA A 11 11.88 -9.07 -10.45
N LEU A 12 12.47 -8.52 -9.40
CA LEU A 12 11.73 -7.76 -8.38
C LEU A 12 11.18 -6.45 -8.94
N ILE A 13 11.96 -5.70 -9.71
CA ILE A 13 11.50 -4.46 -10.35
C ILE A 13 10.39 -4.75 -11.37
N PHE A 14 10.54 -5.81 -12.16
CA PHE A 14 9.51 -6.23 -13.11
C PHE A 14 8.20 -6.57 -12.40
N ALA A 15 8.26 -7.39 -11.34
CA ALA A 15 7.09 -7.76 -10.57
C ALA A 15 6.43 -6.55 -9.88
N TRP A 16 7.25 -5.64 -9.36
CA TRP A 16 6.79 -4.39 -8.75
C TRP A 16 6.06 -3.51 -9.76
N LEU A 17 6.63 -3.29 -10.95
CA LEU A 17 6.03 -2.47 -12.00
C LEU A 17 4.72 -3.06 -12.52
N LEU A 18 4.66 -4.38 -12.72
CA LEU A 18 3.43 -5.05 -13.12
C LEU A 18 2.34 -4.94 -12.06
N GLY A 19 2.70 -5.18 -10.79
CA GLY A 19 1.78 -5.03 -9.67
C GLY A 19 1.24 -3.61 -9.53
N PHE A 20 2.13 -2.63 -9.56
CA PHE A 20 1.80 -1.21 -9.50
C PHE A 20 0.89 -0.78 -10.66
N GLY A 21 1.26 -1.14 -11.89
CA GLY A 21 0.51 -0.79 -13.09
C GLY A 21 -0.87 -1.44 -13.15
N ALA A 22 -0.98 -2.72 -12.78
CA ALA A 22 -2.25 -3.43 -12.74
C ALA A 22 -3.21 -2.85 -11.71
N THR A 23 -2.68 -2.47 -10.54
CA THR A 23 -3.46 -1.84 -9.48
C THR A 23 -4.00 -0.47 -9.92
N LEU A 24 -3.19 0.33 -10.63
CA LEU A 24 -3.67 1.60 -11.21
C LEU A 24 -4.74 1.40 -12.28
N ALA A 25 -4.68 0.29 -13.02
CA ALA A 25 -5.66 -0.06 -14.04
C ALA A 25 -6.98 -0.61 -13.46
N GLU A 26 -7.02 -0.90 -12.15
CA GLU A 26 -8.17 -1.51 -11.50
C GLU A 26 -9.34 -0.50 -11.35
N PRO A 27 -10.50 -0.73 -12.00
CA PRO A 27 -11.64 0.18 -11.93
C PRO A 27 -12.21 0.29 -10.50
N ALA A 28 -12.14 -0.78 -9.71
CA ALA A 28 -12.60 -0.77 -8.33
C ALA A 28 -11.79 0.21 -7.46
N LEU A 29 -10.47 0.35 -7.71
CA LEU A 29 -9.63 1.32 -7.00
C LEU A 29 -9.97 2.76 -7.40
N ASN A 30 -10.25 2.96 -8.69
CA ASN A 30 -10.70 4.25 -9.18
C ASN A 30 -12.00 4.69 -8.50
N ALA A 31 -12.96 3.77 -8.34
CA ALA A 31 -14.22 3.99 -7.64
C ALA A 31 -14.00 4.27 -6.13
N LEU A 32 -13.21 3.45 -5.45
CA LEU A 32 -12.86 3.66 -4.04
C LEU A 32 -12.25 5.05 -3.83
N GLY A 33 -11.29 5.45 -4.67
CA GLY A 33 -10.66 6.76 -4.56
C GLY A 33 -11.62 7.93 -4.72
N MET A 34 -12.65 7.82 -5.58
CA MET A 34 -13.69 8.85 -5.68
C MET A 34 -14.56 8.91 -4.41
N THR A 35 -14.92 7.75 -3.87
CA THR A 35 -15.68 7.68 -2.61
C THR A 35 -14.90 8.29 -1.46
N VAL A 36 -13.62 7.94 -1.33
CA VAL A 36 -12.73 8.47 -0.29
C VAL A 36 -12.53 9.97 -0.40
N GLU A 37 -12.30 10.49 -1.61
CA GLU A 37 -12.15 11.93 -1.83
C GLU A 37 -13.42 12.70 -1.44
N ASN A 38 -14.61 12.15 -1.72
CA ASN A 38 -15.87 12.75 -1.32
C ASN A 38 -16.13 12.67 0.19
N LEU A 39 -15.81 11.55 0.84
CA LEU A 39 -16.01 11.37 2.28
C LEU A 39 -15.05 12.23 3.12
N THR A 40 -13.81 12.39 2.64
CA THR A 40 -12.76 13.16 3.33
C THR A 40 -12.81 14.67 3.05
N ASN A 41 -13.87 15.17 2.38
CA ASN A 41 -13.97 16.55 1.89
C ASN A 41 -12.73 17.01 1.09
N GLY A 42 -12.11 16.09 0.33
CA GLY A 42 -10.92 16.35 -0.46
C GLY A 42 -9.60 16.37 0.32
N ALA A 43 -9.60 16.12 1.63
CA ALA A 43 -8.37 15.99 2.41
C ALA A 43 -7.52 14.81 1.93
N PHE A 44 -8.16 13.72 1.50
CA PHE A 44 -7.51 12.58 0.89
C PHE A 44 -7.83 12.52 -0.61
N ARG A 45 -6.94 13.09 -1.43
CA ARG A 45 -7.14 13.14 -2.89
C ARG A 45 -7.16 11.74 -3.48
N LYS A 46 -8.03 11.50 -4.45
CA LYS A 46 -8.13 10.22 -5.17
C LYS A 46 -6.77 9.75 -5.71
N SER A 47 -6.00 10.66 -6.32
CA SER A 47 -4.70 10.34 -6.91
C SER A 47 -3.71 9.83 -5.85
N LEU A 48 -3.68 10.45 -4.67
CA LEU A 48 -2.84 10.02 -3.56
C LEU A 48 -3.22 8.61 -3.11
N LEU A 49 -4.52 8.28 -3.05
CA LEU A 49 -4.98 6.93 -2.69
C LEU A 49 -4.52 5.91 -3.71
N MET A 50 -4.75 6.21 -4.99
CA MET A 50 -4.37 5.27 -6.04
C MET A 50 -2.86 5.00 -6.02
N TYR A 51 -2.03 6.03 -5.84
CA TYR A 51 -0.58 5.84 -5.72
C TYR A 51 -0.17 5.11 -4.45
N ALA A 52 -0.77 5.40 -3.30
CA ALA A 52 -0.48 4.73 -2.04
C ALA A 52 -0.82 3.23 -2.11
N VAL A 53 -2.01 2.90 -2.62
CA VAL A 53 -2.45 1.50 -2.80
C VAL A 53 -1.56 0.79 -3.81
N SER A 54 -1.34 1.36 -5.00
CA SER A 54 -0.50 0.73 -6.04
C SER A 54 0.95 0.53 -5.59
N PHE A 55 1.51 1.48 -4.83
CA PHE A 55 2.83 1.34 -4.24
C PHE A 55 2.89 0.17 -3.24
N GLY A 56 1.89 0.07 -2.37
CA GLY A 56 1.74 -1.04 -1.43
C GLY A 56 1.59 -2.39 -2.11
N VAL A 57 0.77 -2.48 -3.16
CA VAL A 57 0.60 -3.72 -3.93
C VAL A 57 1.89 -4.11 -4.65
N GLY A 58 2.55 -3.17 -5.33
CA GLY A 58 3.81 -3.43 -6.01
C GLY A 58 4.90 -3.94 -5.06
N THR A 59 5.03 -3.31 -3.88
CA THR A 59 5.99 -3.75 -2.85
C THR A 59 5.62 -5.11 -2.26
N GLY A 60 4.34 -5.35 -1.97
CA GLY A 60 3.84 -6.64 -1.52
C GLY A 60 4.11 -7.76 -2.53
N ILE A 61 3.84 -7.52 -3.81
CA ILE A 61 4.12 -8.47 -4.90
C ILE A 61 5.61 -8.77 -5.01
N ALA A 62 6.48 -7.75 -4.94
CA ALA A 62 7.92 -7.96 -4.97
C ALA A 62 8.39 -8.85 -3.80
N LEU A 63 7.85 -8.64 -2.59
CA LEU A 63 8.10 -9.51 -1.43
C LEU A 63 7.53 -10.92 -1.63
N GLY A 64 6.37 -11.05 -2.27
CA GLY A 64 5.78 -12.34 -2.65
C GLY A 64 6.65 -13.11 -3.64
N VAL A 65 7.24 -12.43 -4.63
CA VAL A 65 8.21 -13.04 -5.56
C VAL A 65 9.49 -13.43 -4.82
N LEU A 66 9.97 -12.60 -3.89
CA LEU A 66 11.11 -12.93 -3.04
C LEU A 66 10.84 -14.22 -2.24
N LYS A 67 9.64 -14.36 -1.68
CA LYS A 67 9.19 -15.58 -1.01
C LYS A 67 9.28 -16.80 -1.92
N ILE A 68 8.86 -16.70 -3.18
CA ILE A 68 8.87 -17.81 -4.13
C ILE A 68 10.31 -18.21 -4.44
N ILE A 69 11.18 -17.24 -4.72
CA ILE A 69 12.57 -17.48 -5.12
C ILE A 69 13.37 -18.12 -3.98
N PHE A 70 13.14 -17.69 -2.74
CA PHE A 70 13.89 -18.16 -1.57
C PHE A 70 13.15 -19.26 -0.77
N ASP A 71 12.01 -19.74 -1.28
CA ASP A 71 11.13 -20.72 -0.63
C ASP A 71 10.83 -20.38 0.85
N ILE A 72 10.56 -19.10 1.11
CA ILE A 72 10.32 -18.61 2.47
C ILE A 72 8.93 -19.08 2.93
N PRO A 73 8.81 -19.67 4.14
CA PRO A 73 7.50 -20.00 4.69
C PRO A 73 6.63 -18.75 4.82
N ILE A 74 5.44 -18.80 4.22
CA ILE A 74 4.51 -17.66 4.15
C ILE A 74 4.19 -17.05 5.52
N ALA A 75 4.14 -17.87 6.57
CA ALA A 75 3.89 -17.44 7.95
C ALA A 75 4.90 -16.36 8.41
N TYR A 76 6.16 -16.44 8.00
CA TYR A 76 7.19 -15.45 8.33
C TYR A 76 6.98 -14.09 7.68
N LEU A 77 6.11 -13.98 6.69
CA LEU A 77 5.73 -12.70 6.08
C LEU A 77 4.38 -12.20 6.58
N ILE A 78 3.41 -13.10 6.70
CA ILE A 78 2.05 -12.78 7.12
C ILE A 78 1.99 -12.32 8.57
N ILE A 79 2.62 -13.05 9.49
CA ILE A 79 2.59 -12.72 10.93
C ILE A 79 3.16 -11.32 11.18
N PRO A 80 4.39 -10.98 10.77
CA PRO A 80 4.91 -9.63 10.98
C PRO A 80 4.14 -8.57 10.18
N GLY A 81 3.72 -8.88 8.94
CA GLY A 81 2.94 -7.95 8.12
C GLY A 81 1.64 -7.51 8.79
N TYR A 82 0.84 -8.47 9.28
CA TYR A 82 -0.37 -8.14 10.02
C TYR A 82 -0.11 -7.55 11.41
N THR A 83 0.99 -7.94 12.07
CA THR A 83 1.38 -7.30 13.34
C THR A 83 1.63 -5.81 13.13
N ILE A 84 2.34 -5.44 12.06
CA ILE A 84 2.56 -4.04 11.68
C ILE A 84 1.24 -3.36 11.32
N ALA A 85 0.38 -4.00 10.53
CA ALA A 85 -0.90 -3.42 10.14
C ALA A 85 -1.83 -3.16 11.34
N VAL A 86 -1.93 -4.09 12.29
CA VAL A 86 -2.70 -3.94 13.53
C VAL A 86 -2.09 -2.85 14.42
N PHE A 87 -0.78 -2.81 14.54
CA PHE A 87 -0.09 -1.76 15.29
C PHE A 87 -0.39 -0.38 14.70
N LEU A 88 -0.22 -0.20 13.39
CA LEU A 88 -0.54 1.06 12.70
C LEU A 88 -2.02 1.44 12.82
N THR A 89 -2.91 0.46 12.76
CA THR A 89 -4.36 0.66 12.95
C THR A 89 -4.66 1.33 14.29
N TRP A 90 -3.91 1.01 15.36
CA TRP A 90 -4.13 1.61 16.68
C TRP A 90 -3.76 3.11 16.74
N PHE A 91 -2.86 3.57 15.87
CA PHE A 91 -2.44 4.99 15.83
C PHE A 91 -3.21 5.83 14.81
N SER A 92 -3.99 5.20 13.92
CA SER A 92 -4.74 5.86 12.85
C SER A 92 -6.17 6.20 13.25
N THR A 93 -6.79 7.14 12.52
CA THR A 93 -8.21 7.48 12.67
C THR A 93 -9.09 6.40 12.04
N GLU A 94 -10.33 6.27 12.52
CA GLU A 94 -11.31 5.30 11.98
C GLU A 94 -11.48 5.45 10.45
N GLU A 95 -11.43 6.67 9.94
CA GLU A 95 -11.51 6.94 8.50
C GLU A 95 -10.37 6.28 7.73
N PHE A 96 -9.10 6.49 8.13
CA PHE A 96 -7.96 5.88 7.43
C PHE A 96 -7.88 4.38 7.64
N VAL A 97 -8.31 3.87 8.79
CA VAL A 97 -8.43 2.44 9.05
C VAL A 97 -9.40 1.81 8.06
N ASN A 98 -10.62 2.34 7.95
CA ASN A 98 -11.63 1.81 7.04
C ASN A 98 -11.13 1.82 5.59
N ILE A 99 -10.50 2.92 5.15
CA ILE A 99 -9.95 3.04 3.80
C ILE A 99 -8.83 2.01 3.57
N ALA A 100 -7.91 1.82 4.52
CA ALA A 100 -6.80 0.89 4.37
C ALA A 100 -7.26 -0.56 4.24
N TRP A 101 -8.21 -0.97 5.07
CA TRP A 101 -8.73 -2.34 5.07
C TRP A 101 -9.64 -2.62 3.86
N ASP A 102 -10.41 -1.63 3.39
CA ASP A 102 -11.19 -1.75 2.14
C ASP A 102 -10.27 -1.79 0.90
N SER A 103 -9.15 -1.06 0.94
CA SER A 103 -8.16 -1.05 -0.14
C SER A 103 -7.59 -2.45 -0.42
N ALA A 104 -7.42 -3.29 0.60
CA ALA A 104 -7.03 -4.69 0.40
C ALA A 104 -8.07 -5.47 -0.42
N GLY A 105 -9.36 -5.27 -0.16
CA GLY A 105 -10.45 -5.93 -0.90
C GLY A 105 -10.44 -5.55 -2.38
N VAL A 106 -10.22 -4.27 -2.67
CA VAL A 106 -10.13 -3.76 -4.05
C VAL A 106 -9.01 -4.42 -4.86
N THR A 107 -7.92 -4.82 -4.21
CA THR A 107 -6.74 -5.39 -4.87
C THR A 107 -6.94 -6.85 -5.30
N THR A 108 -8.06 -7.46 -4.88
CA THR A 108 -8.55 -8.75 -5.39
C THR A 108 -9.39 -8.61 -6.68
N GLY A 109 -9.21 -7.50 -7.40
CA GLY A 109 -9.99 -7.17 -8.58
C GLY A 109 -9.71 -8.05 -9.82
N PRO A 110 -10.60 -7.97 -10.82
CA PRO A 110 -10.54 -8.77 -12.05
C PRO A 110 -9.29 -8.54 -12.90
N VAL A 111 -8.57 -7.43 -12.72
CA VAL A 111 -7.32 -7.15 -13.45
C VAL A 111 -6.11 -7.65 -12.67
N THR A 112 -6.04 -7.31 -11.40
CA THR A 112 -4.84 -7.53 -10.57
C THR A 112 -4.64 -9.01 -10.25
N VAL A 113 -5.70 -9.75 -9.89
CA VAL A 113 -5.57 -11.16 -9.44
C VAL A 113 -5.06 -12.09 -10.55
N PRO A 114 -5.65 -12.11 -11.77
CA PRO A 114 -5.18 -13.02 -12.81
C PRO A 114 -3.72 -12.76 -13.19
N LEU A 115 -3.31 -11.48 -13.24
CA LEU A 115 -1.93 -11.10 -13.55
C LEU A 115 -0.97 -11.60 -12.46
N VAL A 116 -1.29 -11.34 -11.19
CA VAL A 116 -0.43 -11.72 -10.06
C VAL A 116 -0.30 -13.23 -9.94
N LEU A 117 -1.39 -13.98 -10.14
CA LEU A 117 -1.35 -15.44 -10.14
C LEU A 117 -0.57 -16.01 -11.32
N ALA A 118 -0.77 -15.49 -12.54
CA ALA A 118 0.01 -15.91 -13.70
C ALA A 118 1.51 -15.67 -13.50
N MET A 119 1.87 -14.52 -12.93
CA MET A 119 3.25 -14.19 -12.58
C MET A 119 3.80 -15.11 -11.48
N GLY A 120 3.05 -15.34 -10.42
CA GLY A 120 3.45 -16.24 -9.32
C GLY A 120 3.68 -17.66 -9.79
N LEU A 121 2.78 -18.20 -10.63
CA LEU A 121 2.95 -19.51 -11.28
C LEU A 121 4.17 -19.54 -12.21
N GLY A 122 4.42 -18.46 -12.96
CA GLY A 122 5.60 -18.32 -13.80
C GLY A 122 6.91 -18.42 -13.01
N PHE A 123 7.03 -17.64 -11.93
CA PHE A 123 8.19 -17.71 -11.04
C PHE A 123 8.31 -19.06 -10.34
N GLY A 124 7.21 -19.60 -9.80
CA GLY A 124 7.18 -20.89 -9.12
C GLY A 124 7.66 -22.02 -10.03
N ASN A 125 7.16 -22.08 -11.27
CA ASN A 125 7.61 -23.06 -12.27
C ASN A 125 9.09 -22.89 -12.64
N ALA A 126 9.57 -21.65 -12.75
CA ALA A 126 10.97 -21.38 -13.10
C ALA A 126 11.96 -21.80 -12.01
N VAL A 127 11.57 -21.73 -10.74
CA VAL A 127 12.42 -22.10 -9.59
C VAL A 127 12.08 -23.47 -8.98
N GLY A 128 11.06 -24.16 -9.50
CA GLY A 128 10.60 -25.45 -8.98
C GLY A 128 9.86 -25.36 -7.64
N ALA A 129 9.34 -24.18 -7.28
CA ALA A 129 8.58 -23.95 -6.05
C ALA A 129 7.07 -23.99 -6.31
N VAL A 130 6.32 -24.58 -5.39
CA VAL A 130 4.85 -24.59 -5.44
C VAL A 130 4.32 -23.24 -4.96
N GLU A 131 3.60 -22.53 -5.84
CA GLU A 131 2.92 -21.28 -5.47
C GLU A 131 1.45 -21.54 -5.14
N GLY A 132 1.11 -21.32 -3.86
CA GLY A 132 -0.19 -21.67 -3.29
C GLY A 132 -1.01 -20.50 -2.75
N PHE A 133 -0.77 -19.25 -3.19
CA PHE A 133 -1.42 -17.96 -2.82
C PHE A 133 -0.55 -16.96 -2.03
N GLY A 134 0.71 -17.26 -1.73
CA GLY A 134 1.58 -16.37 -0.95
C GLY A 134 1.83 -15.00 -1.60
N ILE A 135 2.01 -14.97 -2.92
CA ILE A 135 2.16 -13.69 -3.64
C ILE A 135 0.90 -12.83 -3.53
N LEU A 136 -0.27 -13.46 -3.55
CA LEU A 136 -1.56 -12.79 -3.47
C LEU A 136 -1.81 -12.25 -2.05
N SER A 137 -1.44 -13.01 -1.02
CA SER A 137 -1.51 -12.55 0.36
C SER A 137 -0.63 -11.32 0.60
N MET A 138 0.57 -11.28 0.03
CA MET A 138 1.45 -10.12 0.14
C MET A 138 0.92 -8.91 -0.66
N ALA A 139 0.30 -9.15 -1.82
CA ALA A 139 -0.38 -8.11 -2.59
C ALA A 139 -1.53 -7.45 -1.82
N SER A 140 -2.14 -8.16 -0.85
CA SER A 140 -3.21 -7.64 0.02
C SER A 140 -2.71 -6.89 1.25
N ILE A 141 -1.64 -7.38 1.91
CA ILE A 141 -1.09 -6.73 3.11
C ILE A 141 -0.37 -5.42 2.78
N GLY A 142 0.37 -5.38 1.67
CA GLY A 142 1.12 -4.21 1.22
C GLY A 142 0.30 -2.91 1.15
N PRO A 143 -0.86 -2.88 0.48
CA PRO A 143 -1.70 -1.69 0.41
C PRO A 143 -2.28 -1.27 1.77
N ILE A 144 -2.62 -2.21 2.67
CA ILE A 144 -3.09 -1.85 4.03
C ILE A 144 -2.01 -1.02 4.75
N ILE A 145 -0.79 -1.54 4.80
CA ILE A 145 0.33 -0.86 5.47
C ILE A 145 0.63 0.48 4.80
N SER A 146 0.66 0.51 3.47
CA SER A 146 0.93 1.72 2.69
C SER A 146 -0.11 2.82 2.94
N VAL A 147 -1.40 2.47 2.95
CA VAL A 147 -2.50 3.43 3.19
C VAL A 147 -2.49 3.91 4.63
N LEU A 148 -2.28 3.04 5.63
CA LEU A 148 -2.18 3.45 7.04
C LEU A 148 -1.02 4.44 7.25
N ILE A 149 0.16 4.15 6.69
CA ILE A 149 1.31 5.07 6.74
C ILE A 149 0.97 6.41 6.07
N THR A 150 0.34 6.37 4.90
CA THR A 150 -0.05 7.58 4.16
C THR A 150 -1.08 8.41 4.94
N GLY A 151 -2.10 7.76 5.52
CA GLY A 151 -3.11 8.40 6.35
C GLY A 151 -2.50 9.06 7.58
N GLN A 152 -1.62 8.36 8.29
CA GLN A 152 -0.90 8.92 9.43
C GLN A 152 -0.06 10.14 9.04
N TRP A 153 0.61 10.08 7.90
CA TRP A 153 1.41 11.18 7.39
C TRP A 153 0.56 12.42 7.07
N ILE A 154 -0.62 12.24 6.47
CA ILE A 154 -1.57 13.32 6.21
C ILE A 154 -2.09 13.92 7.52
N GLN A 155 -2.50 13.08 8.46
CA GLN A 155 -3.00 13.54 9.76
C GLN A 155 -1.96 14.41 10.47
N TRP A 156 -0.70 13.98 10.45
CA TRP A 156 0.40 14.73 11.04
C TRP A 156 0.63 16.07 10.35
N GLN A 157 0.51 16.14 9.02
CA GLN A 157 0.60 17.41 8.30
C GLN A 157 -0.54 18.36 8.62
N VAL A 158 -1.78 17.86 8.70
CA VAL A 158 -2.96 18.67 9.04
C VAL A 158 -2.83 19.22 10.46
N ASN A 159 -2.46 18.39 11.42
CA ASN A 159 -2.32 18.81 12.82
C ASN A 159 -1.22 19.87 13.01
N LYS A 160 -0.16 19.82 12.18
CA LYS A 160 0.89 20.84 12.17
C LYS A 160 0.44 22.17 11.58
N ARG A 161 -0.47 22.17 10.60
CA ARG A 161 -0.96 23.40 9.99
C ARG A 161 -1.85 24.17 10.96
N HIS A 162 -2.78 23.48 11.62
CA HIS A 162 -3.62 24.10 12.65
C HIS A 162 -2.81 24.69 13.80
N ALA A 163 -1.79 23.97 14.29
CA ALA A 163 -0.92 24.51 15.33
C ALA A 163 -0.17 25.80 14.92
N MET A 164 0.16 25.97 13.63
CA MET A 164 0.79 27.21 13.15
C MET A 164 -0.23 28.34 12.90
N GLU A 165 -1.45 28.02 12.46
CA GLU A 165 -2.54 29.00 12.33
C GLU A 165 -2.97 29.55 13.70
N ASP A 166 -3.07 28.68 14.71
CA ASP A 166 -3.39 29.08 16.09
C ASP A 166 -2.28 29.98 16.69
N ASP A 167 -1.00 29.62 16.51
CA ASP A 167 0.14 30.44 16.93
C ASP A 167 0.15 31.81 16.21
N GLU A 168 -0.19 31.87 14.92
CA GLU A 168 -0.27 33.14 14.16
C GLU A 168 -1.41 34.04 14.67
N LEU A 169 -2.57 33.48 14.97
CA LEU A 169 -3.72 34.21 15.52
C LEU A 169 -3.44 34.76 16.93
N ASP A 170 -2.79 33.98 17.79
CA ASP A 170 -2.41 34.41 19.14
C ASP A 170 -1.42 35.59 19.08
N LEU A 171 -0.46 35.56 18.14
CA LEU A 171 0.48 36.66 17.93
C LEU A 171 -0.19 37.92 17.35
N GLU A 172 -1.20 37.78 16.50
CA GLU A 172 -1.99 38.91 16.01
C GLU A 172 -2.85 39.55 17.12
N GLU A 173 -3.48 38.74 17.98
CA GLU A 173 -4.26 39.26 19.12
C GLU A 173 -3.39 39.97 20.17
N GLU A 174 -2.21 39.43 20.49
CA GLU A 174 -1.25 40.06 21.40
C GLU A 174 -0.63 41.35 20.81
N GLY A 175 -0.44 41.41 19.48
CA GLY A 175 0.10 42.58 18.79
C GLY A 175 -0.91 43.74 18.66
N VAL A 176 -2.21 43.46 18.67
CA VAL A 176 -3.28 44.46 18.59
C VAL A 176 -3.65 45.04 19.97
N THR A 177 -3.26 44.37 21.06
CA THR A 177 -3.54 44.79 22.44
C THR A 177 -2.47 45.72 23.06
N GLN A 178 -1.38 46.03 22.34
CA GLN A 178 -0.36 47.02 22.72
C GLN A 178 -0.49 48.34 21.94
#